data_AF-A0A6P1F8R1-F1
#
_entry.id   AF-A0A6P1F8R1-F1
#
_cell.length_a   1.000
_cell.length_b   1.000
_cell.length_c   1.000
_cell.angle_alpha   90.00
_cell.angle_beta   90.00
_cell.angle_gamma   90.00
#
_symmetry.space_group_name_H-M   'P 1'
#
loop_
_entity.id
_entity.type
_entity.pdbx_description
1 polymer ?
#
loop_
_entity_poly.entity_id
_entity_poly.type
_entity_poly.pdbx_seq_one_letter_code
_entity_poly.pdbx_strand_id
1 'polypeptide(L)'
;MSPRTRLQITVETACERGGMCVHDRAGHGLGALQLRLARATPSGWTDALVASVDEDGWIGLVAWESGATVRVWHHAPTALAAGAPVSLHERYGVLAAGDGLISVAR
;
A
#
# COMPACT_ATOMS: atom_id res chain seq x y z
N MET A 1 -7.68 33.24 20.86
CA MET A 1 -6.39 32.94 20.20
C MET A 1 -6.11 31.47 20.46
N SER A 2 -6.46 30.60 19.51
CA SER A 2 -6.47 29.14 19.73
C SER A 2 -5.04 28.58 19.65
N PRO A 3 -4.57 27.76 20.60
CA PRO A 3 -3.25 27.17 20.50
C PRO A 3 -3.27 26.16 19.35
N ARG A 4 -2.48 26.42 18.31
CA ARG A 4 -2.26 25.47 17.22
C ARG A 4 -1.59 24.24 17.83
N THR A 5 -2.37 23.17 18.02
CA THR A 5 -1.87 21.84 18.37
C THR A 5 -0.78 21.48 17.38
N ARG A 6 0.48 21.51 17.85
CA ARG A 6 1.62 20.98 17.13
C ARG A 6 1.33 19.50 16.92
N LEU A 7 1.03 19.11 15.69
CA LEU A 7 0.96 17.71 15.30
C LEU A 7 2.34 17.10 15.56
N GLN A 8 2.53 16.52 16.75
CA GLN A 8 3.62 15.58 17.01
C GLN A 8 3.26 14.32 16.23
N ILE A 9 3.53 14.35 14.91
CA ILE A 9 3.61 13.15 14.10
C ILE A 9 4.89 12.48 14.58
N THR A 10 4.77 11.65 15.60
CA THR A 10 5.88 10.84 16.09
C THR A 10 6.31 9.96 14.92
N VAL A 11 7.51 10.23 14.40
CA VAL A 11 8.21 9.47 13.35
C VAL A 11 8.70 8.12 13.92
N GLU A 12 7.99 7.53 14.88
CA GLU A 12 8.40 6.31 15.58
C GLU A 12 7.76 5.04 15.00
N THR A 13 6.93 5.13 13.97
CA THR A 13 6.32 3.93 13.34
C THR A 13 6.60 3.77 11.86
N ALA A 14 7.40 4.66 11.24
CA ALA A 14 7.68 4.58 9.81
C ALA A 14 8.98 3.84 9.45
N CYS A 15 9.84 3.47 10.41
CA CYS A 15 11.20 2.99 10.06
C CYS A 15 11.75 1.76 10.82
N GLU A 16 11.06 1.16 11.79
CA GLU A 16 11.74 0.14 12.65
C GLU A 16 11.50 -1.34 12.29
N ARG A 17 10.73 -1.67 11.24
CA ARG A 17 10.58 -3.07 10.77
C ARG A 17 11.00 -3.31 9.33
N GLY A 18 11.69 -2.36 8.70
CA GLY A 18 12.31 -2.54 7.38
C GLY A 18 13.70 -3.14 7.51
N GLY A 19 13.81 -4.37 8.03
CA GLY A 19 15.07 -5.11 8.03
C GLY A 19 15.54 -5.35 6.60
N MET A 20 16.43 -4.47 6.12
CA MET A 20 17.20 -4.55 4.88
C MET A 20 16.40 -4.51 3.57
N CYS A 21 15.82 -3.35 3.26
CA CYS A 21 15.64 -2.94 1.86
C CYS A 21 16.33 -1.61 1.64
N VAL A 22 17.47 -1.63 0.94
CA VAL A 22 18.30 -0.45 0.62
C VAL A 22 17.69 0.39 -0.53
N HIS A 23 16.49 0.01 -0.97
CA HIS A 23 15.78 0.62 -2.08
C HIS A 23 14.37 1.00 -1.61
N ASP A 24 14.06 2.28 -1.66
CA ASP A 24 12.75 2.89 -1.41
C ASP A 24 11.91 3.01 -2.70
N ARG A 25 12.26 2.20 -3.71
CA ARG A 25 11.55 2.11 -4.98
C ARG A 25 10.16 1.54 -4.74
N ALA A 26 9.19 1.88 -5.60
CA ALA A 26 7.87 1.26 -5.58
C ALA A 26 7.98 -0.28 -5.49
N GLY A 27 7.17 -0.90 -4.65
CA GLY A 27 7.22 -2.35 -4.38
C GLY A 27 8.14 -2.78 -3.22
N HIS A 28 8.94 -1.87 -2.65
CA HIS A 28 9.81 -2.14 -1.49
C HIS A 28 9.19 -1.64 -0.17
N GLY A 29 9.99 -1.04 0.72
CA GLY A 29 9.48 -0.42 1.93
C GLY A 29 8.52 0.74 1.63
N LEU A 30 7.47 0.90 2.44
CA LEU A 30 6.53 2.00 2.30
C LEU A 30 7.13 3.31 2.85
N GLY A 31 7.40 4.26 1.95
CA GLY A 31 7.99 5.55 2.32
C GLY A 31 7.02 6.44 3.12
N ALA A 32 7.54 7.22 4.07
CA ALA A 32 6.71 8.11 4.91
C ALA A 32 5.93 9.15 4.09
N LEU A 33 6.54 9.72 3.03
CA LEU A 33 5.86 10.66 2.14
C LEU A 33 4.79 9.97 1.29
N GLN A 34 5.08 8.78 0.76
CA GLN A 34 4.14 7.95 0.00
C GLN A 34 2.88 7.66 0.83
N LEU A 35 3.05 7.22 2.08
CA LEU A 35 1.95 6.99 3.02
C LEU A 35 1.13 8.25 3.31
N ARG A 36 1.80 9.39 3.58
CA ARG A 36 1.12 10.67 3.85
C ARG A 36 0.27 11.10 2.66
N LEU A 37 0.80 10.98 1.45
CA LEU A 37 0.09 11.35 0.22
C LEU A 37 -1.13 10.44 -0.04
N ALA A 38 -0.98 9.12 0.10
CA ALA A 38 -2.10 8.18 -0.05
C ALA A 38 -3.22 8.43 0.99
N ARG A 39 -2.86 8.78 2.23
CA ARG A 39 -3.85 9.15 3.26
C ARG A 39 -4.50 10.51 3.01
N ALA A 40 -3.77 11.47 2.44
CA ALA A 40 -4.28 12.80 2.15
C ALA A 40 -5.18 12.86 0.90
N THR A 41 -5.24 11.78 0.11
CA THR A 41 -6.00 11.73 -1.15
C THR A 41 -6.97 10.53 -1.16
N PRO A 42 -8.01 10.55 -0.31
CA PRO A 42 -8.93 9.42 -0.15
C PRO A 42 -9.68 9.03 -1.44
N SER A 43 -9.86 9.96 -2.39
CA SER A 43 -10.46 9.68 -3.69
C SER A 43 -9.57 8.87 -4.64
N GLY A 44 -8.31 8.63 -4.29
CA GLY A 44 -7.37 7.84 -5.09
C GLY A 44 -7.42 6.33 -4.82
N TRP A 45 -8.23 5.89 -3.86
CA TRP A 45 -8.40 4.47 -3.52
C TRP A 45 -9.45 3.83 -4.41
N THR A 46 -9.16 2.62 -4.89
CA THR A 46 -10.08 1.77 -5.62
C THR A 46 -10.13 0.41 -4.95
N ASP A 47 -11.32 -0.02 -4.55
CA ASP A 47 -11.53 -1.33 -3.95
C ASP A 47 -11.39 -2.45 -5.00
N ALA A 48 -10.80 -3.56 -4.59
CA ALA A 48 -10.53 -4.70 -5.44
C ALA A 48 -10.52 -6.02 -4.64
N LEU A 49 -10.58 -7.12 -5.37
CA LEU A 49 -10.35 -8.46 -4.85
C LEU A 49 -9.01 -8.98 -5.37
N VAL A 50 -8.27 -9.68 -4.52
CA VAL A 50 -7.08 -10.42 -4.96
C VAL A 50 -7.53 -11.59 -5.85
N ALA A 51 -7.06 -11.61 -7.09
CA ALA A 51 -7.27 -12.72 -8.03
C ALA A 51 -6.18 -13.80 -7.90
N SER A 52 -4.93 -13.38 -7.69
CA SER A 52 -3.79 -14.28 -7.56
C SER A 52 -2.63 -13.62 -6.81
N VAL A 53 -1.77 -14.45 -6.23
CA VAL A 53 -0.45 -14.06 -5.72
C VAL A 53 0.52 -15.12 -6.24
N ASP A 54 1.61 -14.70 -6.89
CA ASP A 54 2.66 -15.61 -7.35
C ASP A 54 3.90 -15.59 -6.44
N GLU A 55 4.77 -16.58 -6.62
CA GLU A 55 5.99 -16.75 -5.82
C GLU A 55 7.01 -15.61 -6.04
N ASP A 56 6.89 -14.89 -7.15
CA ASP A 56 7.73 -13.74 -7.49
C ASP A 56 7.24 -12.43 -6.85
N GLY A 57 6.11 -12.46 -6.13
CA GLY A 57 5.55 -11.31 -5.42
C GLY A 57 4.59 -10.45 -6.25
N TRP A 58 4.16 -10.91 -7.43
CA TRP A 58 3.07 -10.25 -8.14
C TRP A 58 1.72 -10.63 -7.56
N ILE A 59 0.86 -9.63 -7.51
CA ILE A 59 -0.50 -9.69 -7.00
C ILE A 59 -1.42 -9.27 -8.15
N GLY A 60 -2.25 -10.21 -8.60
CA GLY A 60 -3.35 -9.93 -9.51
C GLY A 60 -4.55 -9.40 -8.73
N LEU A 61 -5.14 -8.31 -9.19
CA LEU A 61 -6.29 -7.65 -8.59
C LEU A 61 -7.42 -7.53 -9.62
N VAL A 62 -8.66 -7.64 -9.16
CA VAL A 62 -9.86 -7.34 -9.94
C VAL A 62 -10.59 -6.20 -9.23
N ALA A 63 -10.65 -5.03 -9.87
CA ALA A 63 -11.35 -3.87 -9.34
C ALA A 63 -12.83 -4.18 -9.13
N TRP A 64 -13.35 -3.86 -7.95
CA TRP A 64 -14.70 -4.21 -7.53
C TRP A 64 -15.77 -3.57 -8.42
N GLU A 65 -15.62 -2.29 -8.72
CA GLU A 65 -16.65 -1.52 -9.45
C GLU A 65 -16.60 -1.79 -10.96
N SER A 66 -15.41 -1.86 -11.55
CA SER A 66 -15.25 -1.94 -13.01
C SER A 66 -14.98 -3.35 -13.54
N GLY A 67 -14.61 -4.29 -12.66
CA GLY A 67 -14.09 -5.60 -13.06
C GLY A 67 -12.72 -5.54 -13.74
N ALA A 68 -12.07 -4.37 -13.80
CA ALA A 68 -10.79 -4.20 -14.46
C ALA A 68 -9.69 -4.99 -13.72
N THR A 69 -8.84 -5.67 -14.47
CA THR A 69 -7.70 -6.39 -13.91
C THR A 69 -6.49 -5.48 -13.77
N VAL A 70 -5.89 -5.46 -12.60
CA VAL A 70 -4.64 -4.74 -12.31
C VAL A 70 -3.62 -5.73 -11.79
N ARG A 71 -2.38 -5.64 -12.27
CA ARG A 71 -1.26 -6.39 -11.69
C ARG A 71 -0.34 -5.44 -10.96
N VAL A 72 0.05 -5.80 -9.74
CA VAL A 72 0.99 -5.04 -8.92
C VAL A 72 2.05 -5.96 -8.31
N TRP A 73 3.19 -5.42 -7.90
CA TRP A 73 4.31 -6.19 -7.38
C TRP A 73 4.77 -5.70 -6.01
N HIS A 74 5.08 -6.63 -5.10
CA HIS A 74 5.74 -6.36 -3.82
C HIS A 74 6.93 -7.32 -3.64
N HIS A 75 8.06 -6.81 -3.17
CA HIS A 75 9.31 -7.57 -3.08
C HIS A 75 9.31 -8.70 -2.03
N ALA A 76 8.48 -8.58 -1.00
CA ALA A 76 8.45 -9.52 0.11
C ALA A 76 7.19 -10.40 0.05
N PRO A 77 7.21 -11.59 0.68
CA PRO A 77 6.02 -12.41 0.83
C PRO A 77 4.89 -11.62 1.48
N THR A 78 3.67 -11.77 0.94
CA THR A 78 2.45 -11.21 1.52
C THR A 78 1.57 -12.33 2.04
N ALA A 79 0.78 -12.07 3.09
CA ALA A 79 -0.23 -13.01 3.59
C ALA A 79 -1.54 -12.93 2.79
N LEU A 80 -1.52 -12.32 1.60
CA LEU A 80 -2.71 -12.16 0.76
C LEU A 80 -3.09 -13.52 0.15
N ALA A 81 -4.39 -13.80 0.17
CA ALA A 81 -4.98 -14.95 -0.49
C ALA A 81 -5.94 -14.50 -1.58
N ALA A 82 -6.14 -15.33 -2.60
CA ALA A 82 -7.18 -15.09 -3.60
C ALA A 82 -8.55 -14.93 -2.91
N GLY A 83 -9.33 -13.95 -3.37
CA GLY A 83 -10.60 -13.54 -2.79
C GLY A 83 -10.49 -12.53 -1.64
N ALA A 84 -9.28 -12.22 -1.14
CA ALA A 84 -9.12 -11.22 -0.09
C ALA A 84 -9.52 -9.82 -0.59
N PRO A 85 -10.32 -9.06 0.18
CA PRO A 85 -10.63 -7.67 -0.13
C PRO A 85 -9.42 -6.78 0.15
N VAL A 86 -9.15 -5.87 -0.79
CA VAL A 86 -8.07 -4.89 -0.72
C VAL A 86 -8.51 -3.57 -1.32
N SER A 87 -7.78 -2.50 -1.02
CA SER A 87 -7.94 -1.22 -1.69
C SER A 87 -6.60 -0.79 -2.27
N LEU A 88 -6.56 -0.42 -3.55
CA LEU A 88 -5.35 0.06 -4.23
C LEU A 88 -5.40 1.58 -4.39
N HIS A 89 -4.38 2.27 -3.89
CA HIS A 89 -4.14 3.66 -4.23
C HIS A 89 -3.21 3.77 -5.43
N GLU A 90 -3.76 3.83 -6.64
CA GLU A 90 -2.99 3.70 -7.88
C GLU A 90 -1.87 4.73 -8.03
N ARG A 91 -2.18 6.01 -7.78
CA ARG A 91 -1.22 7.12 -7.97
C ARG A 91 0.02 7.00 -7.07
N TYR A 92 -0.12 6.43 -5.88
CA TYR A 92 0.98 6.34 -4.91
C TYR A 92 1.44 4.92 -4.67
N GLY A 93 0.93 3.94 -5.42
CA GLY A 93 1.35 2.54 -5.33
C GLY A 93 1.25 1.99 -3.91
N VAL A 94 0.09 2.16 -3.26
CA VAL A 94 -0.14 1.62 -1.90
C VAL A 94 -1.31 0.66 -1.95
N LEU A 95 -1.12 -0.56 -1.45
CA LEU A 95 -2.19 -1.54 -1.28
C LEU A 95 -2.54 -1.64 0.20
N ALA A 96 -3.80 -1.42 0.52
CA ALA A 96 -4.38 -1.66 1.84
C ALA A 96 -4.97 -3.07 1.88
N ALA A 97 -4.61 -3.84 2.90
CA ALA A 97 -5.09 -5.20 3.12
C ALA A 97 -5.20 -5.49 4.61
N GLY A 98 -6.42 -5.73 5.10
CA GLY A 98 -6.69 -5.79 6.54
C GLY A 98 -6.21 -4.51 7.23
N ASP A 99 -5.39 -4.66 8.27
CA ASP A 99 -4.80 -3.53 9.02
C ASP A 99 -3.45 -3.06 8.43
N GLY A 100 -3.00 -3.67 7.34
CA GLY A 100 -1.70 -3.43 6.72
C GLY A 100 -1.74 -2.50 5.50
N LEU A 101 -0.64 -1.78 5.30
CA LEU A 101 -0.38 -0.98 4.11
C LEU A 101 0.96 -1.40 3.52
N ILE A 102 0.97 -1.81 2.26
CA ILE A 102 2.20 -2.22 1.56
C ILE A 102 2.45 -1.36 0.32
N SER A 103 3.71 -1.07 0.04
CA SER A 103 4.13 -0.39 -1.19
C SER A 103 4.13 -1.40 -2.33
N VAL A 104 3.56 -1.01 -3.47
CA VAL A 104 3.46 -1.85 -4.66
C VAL A 104 3.93 -1.12 -5.92
N ALA A 105 4.54 -1.84 -6.85
CA ALA A 105 4.88 -1.37 -8.18
C ALA A 105 3.91 -1.89 -9.24
N ARG A 106 3.92 -1.31 -10.44
CA ARG A 106 3.23 -1.79 -11.63
C ARG A 106 4.25 -2.20 -12.68
#